data_AF-A0A9Q0PWQ3-F1
#
_entry.id   AF-A0A9Q0PWQ3-F1
#
_cell.length_a   1.000
_cell.length_b   1.000
_cell.length_c   1.000
_cell.angle_alpha   90.00
_cell.angle_beta   90.00
_cell.angle_gamma   90.00
#
_symmetry.space_group_name_H-M   'P 1'
#
loop_
_entity.id
_entity.type
_entity.pdbx_description
1 polymer ?
#
loop_
_entity_poly.entity_id
_entity_poly.type
_entity_poly.pdbx_seq_one_letter_code
_entity_poly.pdbx_strand_id
1 'polypeptide(L)'
;MTTAVVAALLHYLGVVDLSPLSKFEGSADLDVVHIIAQTAHCIAQGKVGSGFDVSSAVYGSHRYVRFSPDVLSSAQDAAKGTPLQEVMAAILKGKWDHERTKFSLPPLMNLLLGEPGTGGSSTPSMVGAVKRWQKSDPAKAQETWRKLSEANSKLEIQFNILSKLAEENCNAYKCVIDKCSKQKSEKWIEQSIEPSQEAVVKALLGARSAMVEIRNLMHQMGEAAGVPIEPESQTRLLDATMDMEGVLLAGVPGAGGFDAVFAVTLGDSGNNVAKAWSSLNVLALLVREDPHGVSLETADPRTEEITATVSAVHIE
;
A
#
# COMPACT_ATOMS: atom_id res chain seq x y z
N MET A 1 -12.61 -7.96 -5.85
CA MET A 1 -13.84 -8.47 -6.51
C MET A 1 -15.04 -7.56 -6.27
N THR A 2 -15.43 -7.27 -5.01
CA THR A 2 -16.61 -6.43 -4.69
C THR A 2 -16.59 -5.08 -5.41
N THR A 3 -15.47 -4.37 -5.38
CA THR A 3 -15.32 -3.05 -6.02
C THR A 3 -15.59 -3.09 -7.51
N ALA A 4 -14.97 -4.01 -8.24
CA ALA A 4 -15.13 -4.12 -9.69
C ALA A 4 -16.58 -4.41 -10.11
N VAL A 5 -17.25 -5.32 -9.38
CA VAL A 5 -18.67 -5.65 -9.64
C VAL A 5 -19.57 -4.45 -9.38
N VAL A 6 -19.38 -3.76 -8.26
CA VAL A 6 -20.17 -2.58 -7.91
C VAL A 6 -19.97 -1.46 -8.93
N ALA A 7 -18.72 -1.15 -9.27
CA ALA A 7 -18.39 -0.13 -10.26
C ALA A 7 -19.01 -0.43 -11.62
N ALA A 8 -18.89 -1.67 -12.11
CA ALA A 8 -19.46 -2.10 -13.38
C ALA A 8 -20.99 -1.95 -13.41
N LEU A 9 -21.69 -2.34 -12.34
CA LEU A 9 -23.15 -2.23 -12.25
C LEU A 9 -23.61 -0.77 -12.18
N LEU A 10 -22.96 0.06 -11.36
CA LEU A 10 -23.33 1.46 -11.24
C LEU A 10 -23.09 2.21 -12.56
N HIS A 11 -21.99 1.91 -13.25
CA HIS A 11 -21.71 2.48 -14.56
C HIS A 11 -22.71 2.01 -15.62
N TYR A 12 -22.98 0.70 -15.69
CA TYR A 12 -23.94 0.12 -16.63
C TYR A 12 -25.35 0.70 -16.47
N LEU A 13 -25.77 0.96 -15.23
CA LEU A 13 -27.07 1.55 -14.91
C LEU A 13 -27.10 3.09 -15.06
N GLY A 14 -25.99 3.72 -15.44
CA GLY A 14 -25.89 5.17 -15.60
C GLY A 14 -25.94 5.95 -14.28
N VAL A 15 -25.62 5.31 -13.16
CA VAL A 15 -25.57 5.96 -11.83
C VAL A 15 -24.27 6.74 -11.65
N VAL A 16 -23.18 6.26 -12.27
CA VAL A 16 -21.86 6.90 -12.27
C VAL A 16 -21.24 6.84 -13.67
N ASP A 17 -20.41 7.82 -14.03
CA ASP A 17 -19.62 7.79 -15.25
C ASP A 17 -18.14 7.55 -14.92
N LEU A 18 -17.63 6.38 -15.29
CA LEU A 18 -16.24 5.96 -15.04
C LEU A 18 -15.33 6.17 -16.27
N SER A 19 -15.80 6.92 -17.27
CA SER A 19 -15.05 7.25 -18.47
C SER A 19 -13.76 8.04 -18.16
N PRO A 20 -12.67 7.89 -18.93
CA PRO A 20 -11.40 8.56 -18.64
C PRO A 20 -11.51 10.10 -18.54
N LEU A 21 -12.44 10.71 -19.30
CA LEU A 21 -12.69 12.15 -19.30
C LEU A 21 -13.33 12.67 -18.00
N SER A 22 -14.13 11.86 -17.30
CA SER A 22 -14.80 12.26 -16.03
C SER A 22 -13.89 12.12 -14.82
N LYS A 23 -12.85 11.28 -14.88
CA LYS A 23 -11.89 11.05 -13.78
C LYS A 23 -11.09 12.30 -13.38
N PHE A 24 -10.89 13.24 -14.29
CA PHE A 24 -10.19 14.49 -14.02
C PHE A 24 -11.07 15.54 -13.31
N GLU A 25 -12.41 15.39 -13.36
CA GLU A 25 -13.35 16.41 -12.91
C GLU A 25 -14.25 16.01 -11.71
N GLY A 26 -14.31 14.73 -11.30
CA GLY A 26 -15.24 14.33 -10.22
C GLY A 26 -14.76 13.23 -9.27
N SER A 27 -14.50 13.59 -8.00
CA SER A 27 -14.38 12.61 -6.91
C SER A 27 -15.71 11.95 -6.54
N ALA A 28 -16.84 12.58 -6.90
CA ALA A 28 -18.17 12.21 -6.44
C ALA A 28 -18.61 10.82 -6.91
N ASP A 29 -18.38 10.48 -8.18
CA ASP A 29 -18.75 9.17 -8.73
C ASP A 29 -17.92 8.05 -8.11
N LEU A 30 -16.62 8.27 -7.92
CA LEU A 30 -15.75 7.35 -7.19
C LEU A 30 -16.16 7.22 -5.72
N ASP A 31 -16.63 8.31 -5.09
CA ASP A 31 -17.17 8.30 -3.73
C ASP A 31 -18.44 7.45 -3.64
N VAL A 32 -19.35 7.54 -4.62
CA VAL A 32 -20.51 6.65 -4.70
C VAL A 32 -20.08 5.19 -4.85
N VAL A 33 -19.13 4.89 -5.75
CA VAL A 33 -18.60 3.53 -5.91
C VAL A 33 -18.00 3.02 -4.61
N HIS A 34 -17.15 3.80 -3.93
CA HIS A 34 -16.54 3.42 -2.65
C HIS A 34 -17.58 3.18 -1.57
N ILE A 35 -18.53 4.10 -1.37
CA ILE A 35 -19.55 3.99 -0.32
C ILE A 35 -20.35 2.69 -0.52
N ILE A 36 -20.79 2.41 -1.75
CA ILE A 36 -21.60 1.23 -2.06
C ILE A 36 -20.75 -0.05 -1.97
N ALA A 37 -19.54 -0.05 -2.53
CA ALA A 37 -18.64 -1.20 -2.48
C ALA A 37 -18.21 -1.53 -1.05
N GLN A 38 -17.91 -0.52 -0.25
CA GLN A 38 -17.50 -0.67 1.15
C GLN A 38 -18.65 -1.21 1.99
N THR A 39 -19.86 -0.71 1.77
CA THR A 39 -21.08 -1.21 2.41
C THR A 39 -21.29 -2.68 2.07
N ALA A 40 -21.29 -3.03 0.77
CA ALA A 40 -21.46 -4.41 0.33
C ALA A 40 -20.39 -5.33 0.89
N HIS A 41 -19.13 -4.88 0.93
CA HIS A 41 -18.01 -5.62 1.49
C HIS A 41 -18.21 -5.87 3.00
N CYS A 42 -18.59 -4.85 3.77
CA CYS A 42 -18.84 -4.99 5.21
C CYS A 42 -20.02 -5.93 5.51
N ILE A 43 -21.11 -5.86 4.74
CA ILE A 43 -22.25 -6.78 4.86
C ILE A 43 -21.81 -8.22 4.60
N ALA A 44 -21.10 -8.45 3.49
CA ALA A 44 -20.62 -9.78 3.11
C ALA A 44 -19.62 -10.37 4.13
N GLN A 45 -18.77 -9.52 4.71
CA GLN A 45 -17.78 -9.93 5.72
C GLN A 45 -18.39 -10.11 7.12
N GLY A 46 -19.60 -9.57 7.37
CA GLY A 46 -20.26 -9.57 8.68
C GLY A 46 -19.56 -8.71 9.75
N LYS A 47 -18.63 -7.84 9.36
CA LYS A 47 -17.89 -6.95 10.25
C LYS A 47 -17.45 -5.69 9.52
N VAL A 48 -17.17 -4.63 10.27
CA VAL A 48 -16.54 -3.42 9.72
C VAL A 48 -15.02 -3.55 9.80
N GLY A 49 -14.40 -3.89 8.67
CA GLY A 49 -12.94 -3.93 8.48
C GLY A 49 -12.31 -2.53 8.38
N SER A 50 -11.03 -2.48 7.99
CA SER A 50 -10.34 -1.21 7.78
C SER A 50 -10.87 -0.44 6.58
N GLY A 51 -11.41 -1.12 5.57
CA GLY A 51 -11.91 -0.52 4.32
C GLY A 51 -10.81 -0.06 3.36
N PHE A 52 -9.54 -0.27 3.70
CA PHE A 52 -8.41 0.13 2.87
C PHE A 52 -8.33 -0.65 1.55
N ASP A 53 -8.66 -1.94 1.57
CA ASP A 53 -8.71 -2.81 0.40
C ASP A 53 -9.74 -2.34 -0.63
N VAL A 54 -10.94 -1.98 -0.17
CA VAL A 54 -11.97 -1.39 -1.04
C VAL A 54 -11.56 -0.01 -1.50
N SER A 55 -11.07 0.86 -0.60
CA SER A 55 -10.63 2.21 -0.94
C SER A 55 -9.53 2.19 -2.00
N SER A 56 -8.48 1.38 -1.83
CA SER A 56 -7.38 1.26 -2.81
C SER A 56 -7.84 0.71 -4.15
N ALA A 57 -8.76 -0.25 -4.16
CA ALA A 57 -9.37 -0.73 -5.41
C ALA A 57 -10.20 0.33 -6.14
N VAL A 58 -10.74 1.33 -5.43
CA VAL A 58 -11.51 2.43 -6.05
C VAL A 58 -10.60 3.56 -6.51
N TYR A 59 -9.76 4.07 -5.61
CA TYR A 59 -9.02 5.32 -5.82
C TYR A 59 -7.58 5.12 -6.29
N GLY A 60 -7.07 3.89 -6.28
CA GLY A 60 -5.69 3.60 -6.59
C GLY A 60 -4.76 3.94 -5.42
N SER A 61 -3.55 4.41 -5.72
CA SER A 61 -2.52 4.65 -4.71
C SER A 61 -2.80 5.94 -3.92
N HIS A 62 -2.95 5.80 -2.59
CA HIS A 62 -3.22 6.91 -1.67
C HIS A 62 -2.91 6.55 -0.22
N ARG A 63 -2.77 7.59 0.62
CA ARG A 63 -2.88 7.46 2.08
C ARG A 63 -4.34 7.50 2.46
N TYR A 64 -4.73 6.58 3.34
CA TYR A 64 -6.11 6.38 3.76
C TYR A 64 -6.25 6.47 5.28
N VAL A 65 -7.20 7.27 5.74
CA VAL A 65 -7.69 7.23 7.12
C VAL A 65 -9.10 6.66 7.08
N ARG A 66 -9.32 5.59 7.85
CA ARG A 66 -10.59 4.88 7.90
C ARG A 66 -11.71 5.77 8.44
N PHE A 67 -12.91 5.63 7.86
CA PHE A 67 -14.16 6.20 8.36
C PHE A 67 -14.57 5.65 9.74
N SER A 68 -15.34 6.43 10.48
CA SER A 68 -16.02 6.04 11.71
C SER A 68 -17.01 4.90 11.44
N PRO A 69 -16.94 3.78 12.18
CA PRO A 69 -17.74 2.58 11.89
C PRO A 69 -19.25 2.83 12.00
N ASP A 70 -19.67 3.87 12.74
CA ASP A 70 -21.07 4.25 12.96
C ASP A 70 -21.83 4.59 11.67
N VAL A 71 -21.11 5.04 10.62
CA VAL A 71 -21.72 5.35 9.31
C VAL A 71 -22.35 4.11 8.65
N LEU A 72 -21.91 2.91 9.05
CA LEU A 72 -22.42 1.63 8.55
C LEU A 72 -23.38 0.93 9.53
N SER A 73 -23.76 1.57 10.64
CA SER A 73 -24.73 1.00 11.60
C SER A 73 -26.04 0.58 10.92
N SER A 74 -26.63 1.46 10.11
CA SER A 74 -27.87 1.20 9.34
C SER A 74 -27.73 0.04 8.35
N ALA A 75 -26.53 -0.20 7.82
CA ALA A 75 -26.26 -1.32 6.90
C ALA A 75 -26.31 -2.67 7.61
N GLN A 76 -25.90 -2.71 8.88
CA GLN A 76 -25.98 -3.91 9.70
C GLN A 76 -27.42 -4.22 10.12
N ASP A 77 -28.27 -3.19 10.21
CA ASP A 77 -29.70 -3.33 10.51
C ASP A 77 -30.54 -3.78 9.29
N ALA A 78 -30.00 -3.78 8.07
CA ALA A 78 -30.65 -4.37 6.90
C ALA A 78 -30.97 -5.86 7.11
N ALA A 79 -30.16 -6.56 7.92
CA ALA A 79 -30.41 -7.94 8.33
C ALA A 79 -31.62 -8.09 9.30
N LYS A 80 -32.18 -6.97 9.81
CA LYS A 80 -33.29 -6.90 10.76
C LYS A 80 -34.63 -6.49 10.14
N GLY A 81 -34.71 -6.37 8.81
CA GLY A 81 -35.98 -6.19 8.07
C GLY A 81 -36.28 -4.78 7.56
N THR A 82 -35.36 -3.82 7.69
CA THR A 82 -35.49 -2.49 7.05
C THR A 82 -35.43 -2.61 5.53
N PRO A 83 -36.29 -1.92 4.76
CA PRO A 83 -36.22 -1.92 3.30
C PRO A 83 -34.84 -1.46 2.80
N LEU A 84 -34.30 -2.19 1.81
CA LEU A 84 -32.96 -1.92 1.27
C LEU A 84 -32.84 -0.48 0.74
N GLN A 85 -33.91 0.09 0.16
CA GLN A 85 -33.90 1.46 -0.34
C GLN A 85 -33.66 2.49 0.77
N GLU A 86 -34.27 2.28 1.95
CA GLU A 86 -34.10 3.18 3.10
C GLU A 86 -32.69 3.08 3.66
N VAL A 87 -32.16 1.86 3.76
CA VAL A 87 -30.78 1.60 4.18
C VAL A 87 -29.79 2.30 3.24
N MET A 88 -29.95 2.12 1.92
CA MET A 88 -29.06 2.74 0.93
C MET A 88 -29.17 4.27 0.95
N ALA A 89 -30.38 4.82 1.09
CA ALA A 89 -30.57 6.26 1.22
C ALA A 89 -29.89 6.83 2.47
N ALA A 90 -29.94 6.11 3.60
CA ALA A 90 -29.26 6.52 4.82
C ALA A 90 -27.74 6.47 4.68
N ILE A 91 -27.20 5.42 4.05
CA ILE A 91 -25.76 5.22 3.86
C ILE A 91 -25.16 6.27 2.92
N LEU A 92 -25.85 6.56 1.80
CA LEU A 92 -25.41 7.57 0.83
C LEU A 92 -25.46 8.99 1.41
N LYS A 93 -26.39 9.25 2.34
CA LYS A 93 -26.48 10.52 3.09
C LYS A 93 -25.59 10.54 4.34
N GLY A 94 -25.00 9.41 4.70
CA GLY A 94 -24.18 9.26 5.89
C GLY A 94 -22.93 10.15 5.82
N LYS A 95 -22.46 10.59 6.98
CA LYS A 95 -21.19 11.34 7.05
C LYS A 95 -20.03 10.35 7.03
N TRP A 96 -19.50 10.12 5.84
CA TRP A 96 -18.26 9.37 5.65
C TRP A 96 -17.07 10.30 5.90
N ASP A 97 -16.42 10.13 7.05
CA ASP A 97 -15.29 10.92 7.54
C ASP A 97 -13.93 10.25 7.26
N HIS A 98 -13.86 9.35 6.28
CA HIS A 98 -12.57 8.86 5.80
C HIS A 98 -11.79 10.00 5.16
N GLU A 99 -10.47 9.97 5.33
CA GLU A 99 -9.58 10.91 4.65
C GLU A 99 -8.79 10.17 3.57
N ARG A 100 -8.56 10.86 2.45
CA ARG A 100 -7.67 10.39 1.39
C ARG A 100 -6.74 11.50 0.98
N THR A 101 -5.46 11.20 0.93
CA THR A 101 -4.45 12.09 0.38
C THR A 101 -3.66 11.36 -0.69
N LYS A 102 -3.38 12.03 -1.81
CA LYS A 102 -2.61 11.45 -2.92
C LYS A 102 -1.25 11.01 -2.39
N PHE A 103 -0.90 9.76 -2.64
CA PHE A 103 0.36 9.18 -2.21
C PHE A 103 0.69 8.01 -3.14
N SER A 104 1.84 8.06 -3.78
CA SER A 104 2.32 7.03 -4.69
C SER A 104 3.83 6.87 -4.55
N LEU A 105 4.39 5.82 -5.14
CA LEU A 105 5.84 5.71 -5.22
C LEU A 105 6.42 6.88 -6.02
N PRO A 106 7.54 7.46 -5.56
CA PRO A 106 8.30 8.40 -6.37
C PRO A 106 8.78 7.76 -7.68
N PRO A 107 9.02 8.56 -8.73
CA PRO A 107 9.47 8.03 -10.03
C PRO A 107 10.74 7.18 -9.91
N LEU A 108 10.88 6.17 -10.78
CA LEU A 108 12.02 5.24 -10.81
C LEU A 108 12.19 4.39 -9.54
N MET A 109 11.09 4.12 -8.85
CA MET A 109 11.02 3.12 -7.78
C MET A 109 10.09 1.99 -8.19
N ASN A 110 10.42 0.78 -7.75
CA ASN A 110 9.64 -0.42 -8.04
C ASN A 110 9.26 -1.12 -6.74
N LEU A 111 7.99 -1.50 -6.61
CA LEU A 111 7.51 -2.37 -5.53
C LEU A 111 7.67 -3.83 -5.95
N LEU A 112 8.20 -4.65 -5.04
CA LEU A 112 8.19 -6.09 -5.13
C LEU A 112 7.42 -6.66 -3.95
N LEU A 113 6.60 -7.67 -4.21
CA LEU A 113 5.91 -8.45 -3.18
C LEU A 113 6.48 -9.86 -3.19
N GLY A 114 6.77 -10.41 -2.01
CA GLY A 114 7.34 -11.73 -1.83
C GLY A 114 6.45 -12.58 -0.96
N GLU A 115 6.20 -13.82 -1.37
CA GLU A 115 5.45 -14.82 -0.60
C GLU A 115 6.43 -15.89 -0.08
N PRO A 116 6.68 -15.97 1.24
CA PRO A 116 7.58 -16.97 1.83
C PRO A 116 7.07 -18.43 1.78
N GLY A 117 5.83 -18.66 1.31
CA GLY A 117 5.25 -19.97 1.02
C GLY A 117 4.90 -20.86 2.23
N THR A 118 5.25 -20.48 3.46
CA THR A 118 4.97 -21.26 4.67
C THR A 118 4.69 -20.37 5.89
N GLY A 119 3.88 -20.88 6.83
CA GLY A 119 3.69 -20.25 8.15
C GLY A 119 2.57 -19.22 8.25
N GLY A 120 1.69 -19.11 7.25
CA GLY A 120 0.64 -18.08 7.20
C GLY A 120 -0.17 -17.95 8.49
N SER A 121 -0.58 -16.73 8.79
CA SER A 121 -1.20 -16.38 10.07
C SER A 121 -2.68 -16.03 9.95
N SER A 122 -3.41 -16.26 11.05
CA SER A 122 -4.81 -15.83 11.12
C SER A 122 -4.87 -14.35 11.46
N THR A 123 -5.10 -13.52 10.44
CA THR A 123 -5.30 -12.06 10.61
C THR A 123 -6.33 -11.73 11.72
N PRO A 124 -7.50 -12.39 11.82
CA PRO A 124 -8.43 -12.15 12.93
C PRO A 124 -7.83 -12.43 14.32
N SER A 125 -7.02 -13.48 14.44
CA SER A 125 -6.35 -13.84 15.70
C SER A 125 -5.32 -12.78 16.09
N MET A 126 -4.48 -12.34 15.15
CA MET A 126 -3.45 -11.33 15.40
C MET A 126 -4.06 -9.98 15.80
N VAL A 127 -5.06 -9.51 15.04
CA VAL A 127 -5.78 -8.27 15.38
C VAL A 127 -6.46 -8.41 16.74
N GLY A 128 -7.01 -9.59 17.05
CA GLY A 128 -7.59 -9.88 18.35
C GLY A 128 -6.58 -9.78 19.50
N ALA A 129 -5.37 -10.30 19.32
CA ALA A 129 -4.30 -10.22 20.31
C ALA A 129 -3.83 -8.78 20.55
N VAL A 130 -3.60 -8.03 19.47
CA VAL A 130 -3.25 -6.60 19.54
C VAL A 130 -4.32 -5.80 20.27
N LYS A 131 -5.61 -6.04 19.98
CA LYS A 131 -6.72 -5.39 20.70
C LYS A 131 -6.80 -5.77 22.18
N ARG A 132 -6.46 -7.01 22.55
CA ARG A 132 -6.37 -7.42 23.95
C ARG A 132 -5.23 -6.70 24.66
N TRP A 133 -4.07 -6.62 24.03
CA TRP A 133 -2.92 -5.88 24.55
C TRP A 133 -3.22 -4.39 24.75
N GLN A 134 -3.86 -3.75 23.77
CA GLN A 134 -4.29 -2.35 23.89
C GLN A 134 -5.18 -2.11 25.12
N LYS A 135 -6.04 -3.07 25.47
CA LYS A 135 -6.91 -2.96 26.65
C LYS A 135 -6.17 -3.26 27.96
N SER A 136 -5.17 -4.15 27.94
CA SER A 136 -4.41 -4.51 29.14
C SER A 136 -3.36 -3.47 29.52
N ASP A 137 -2.80 -2.75 28.54
CA ASP A 137 -1.81 -1.69 28.77
C ASP A 137 -2.07 -0.47 27.84
N PRO A 138 -3.09 0.35 28.16
CA PRO A 138 -3.49 1.46 27.30
C PRO A 138 -2.41 2.52 27.12
N ALA A 139 -1.60 2.79 28.17
CA ALA A 139 -0.57 3.82 28.13
C ALA A 139 0.58 3.43 27.19
N LYS A 140 1.10 2.20 27.32
CA LYS A 140 2.14 1.71 26.41
C LYS A 140 1.61 1.58 24.99
N ALA A 141 0.38 1.09 24.82
CA ALA A 141 -0.22 0.98 23.51
C ALA A 141 -0.39 2.35 22.83
N GLN A 142 -0.91 3.36 23.54
CA GLN A 142 -1.05 4.71 23.01
C GLN A 142 0.29 5.30 22.58
N GLU A 143 1.34 5.11 23.39
CA GLU A 143 2.69 5.58 23.07
C GLU A 143 3.27 4.88 21.83
N THR A 144 3.11 3.55 21.71
CA THR A 144 3.51 2.81 20.51
C THR A 144 2.75 3.29 19.27
N TRP A 145 1.43 3.52 19.39
CA TRP A 145 0.61 4.05 18.29
C TRP A 145 1.06 5.43 17.84
N ARG A 146 1.34 6.34 18.79
CA ARG A 146 1.84 7.68 18.51
C ARG A 146 3.16 7.62 17.75
N LYS A 147 4.13 6.84 18.26
CA LYS A 147 5.43 6.65 17.60
C LYS A 147 5.31 6.05 16.20
N LEU A 148 4.44 5.06 16.03
CA LEU A 148 4.21 4.43 14.73
C LEU A 148 3.57 5.41 13.74
N SER A 149 2.62 6.22 14.19
CA SER A 149 2.04 7.30 13.38
C SER A 149 3.10 8.31 12.95
N GLU A 150 3.96 8.74 13.87
CA GLU A 150 5.06 9.67 13.58
C GLU A 150 6.07 9.08 12.59
N ALA A 151 6.46 7.81 12.75
CA ALA A 151 7.38 7.14 11.84
C ALA A 151 6.79 6.97 10.43
N ASN A 152 5.50 6.61 10.33
CA ASN A 152 4.78 6.57 9.05
C ASN A 152 4.71 7.95 8.40
N SER A 153 4.41 9.01 9.16
CA SER A 153 4.40 10.38 8.64
C SER A 153 5.79 10.85 8.18
N LYS A 154 6.87 10.44 8.87
CA LYS A 154 8.24 10.71 8.39
C LYS A 154 8.48 10.07 7.03
N LEU A 155 8.12 8.80 6.86
CA LEU A 155 8.27 8.11 5.57
C LEU A 155 7.47 8.81 4.46
N GLU A 156 6.22 9.16 4.74
CA GLU A 156 5.35 9.91 3.82
C GLU A 156 6.00 11.23 3.39
N ILE A 157 6.55 11.99 4.33
CA ILE A 157 7.26 13.25 4.05
C ILE A 157 8.45 13.01 3.12
N GLN A 158 9.25 11.97 3.35
CA GLN A 158 10.42 11.69 2.48
C GLN A 158 10.00 11.32 1.06
N PHE A 159 8.91 10.55 0.90
CA PHE A 159 8.36 10.21 -0.42
C PHE A 159 7.85 11.46 -1.14
N ASN A 160 7.13 12.33 -0.44
CA ASN A 160 6.66 13.60 -1.02
C ASN A 160 7.84 14.52 -1.43
N ILE A 161 8.91 14.54 -0.64
CA ILE A 161 10.16 15.25 -1.02
C ILE A 161 10.77 14.63 -2.27
N LEU A 162 10.87 13.31 -2.36
CA LEU A 162 11.45 12.61 -3.51
C LEU A 162 10.64 12.87 -4.79
N SER A 163 9.31 12.81 -4.72
CA SER A 163 8.43 13.13 -5.85
C SER A 163 8.60 14.59 -6.28
N LYS A 164 8.66 15.53 -5.33
CA LYS A 164 8.89 16.95 -5.63
C LYS A 164 10.26 17.19 -6.26
N LEU A 165 11.32 16.57 -5.76
CA LEU A 165 12.67 16.67 -6.34
C LEU A 165 12.74 16.08 -7.76
N ALA A 166 11.98 15.01 -8.03
CA ALA A 166 11.87 14.44 -9.37
C ALA A 166 11.17 15.39 -10.36
N GLU A 167 10.18 16.16 -9.90
CA GLU A 167 9.49 17.18 -10.69
C GLU A 167 10.36 18.42 -10.93
N GLU A 168 10.99 18.95 -9.89
CA GLU A 168 11.76 20.20 -9.94
C GLU A 168 13.12 20.04 -10.62
N ASN A 169 13.80 18.89 -10.44
CA ASN A 169 15.10 18.62 -11.03
C ASN A 169 15.24 17.15 -11.47
N CYS A 170 14.45 16.80 -12.48
CA CYS A 170 14.41 15.46 -13.07
C CYS A 170 15.81 14.89 -13.40
N ASN A 171 16.73 15.69 -13.95
CA ASN A 171 18.06 15.19 -14.34
C ASN A 171 18.93 14.82 -13.13
N ALA A 172 18.99 15.69 -12.11
CA ALA A 172 19.74 15.39 -10.89
C ALA A 172 19.13 14.20 -10.14
N TYR A 173 17.80 14.14 -10.06
CA TYR A 173 17.07 13.03 -9.46
C TYR A 173 17.41 11.69 -10.15
N LYS A 174 17.23 11.61 -11.48
CA LYS A 174 17.53 10.40 -12.25
C LYS A 174 18.97 9.95 -12.10
N CYS A 175 19.93 10.89 -12.12
CA CYS A 175 21.35 10.61 -11.92
C CYS A 175 21.63 9.97 -10.55
N VAL A 176 21.04 10.48 -9.48
CA VAL A 176 21.19 9.91 -8.13
C VAL A 176 20.56 8.52 -8.06
N ILE A 177 19.34 8.35 -8.57
CA ILE A 177 18.65 7.05 -8.54
C ILE A 177 19.46 5.99 -9.29
N ASP A 178 20.01 6.30 -10.48
CA ASP A 178 20.84 5.37 -11.24
C ASP A 178 22.12 4.97 -10.48
N LYS A 179 22.82 5.93 -9.87
CA LYS A 179 24.03 5.63 -9.06
C LYS A 179 23.69 4.80 -7.83
N CYS A 180 22.68 5.21 -7.06
CA CYS A 180 22.26 4.53 -5.84
C CYS A 180 21.69 3.13 -6.11
N SER A 181 21.08 2.89 -7.27
CA SER A 181 20.56 1.58 -7.66
C SER A 181 21.64 0.49 -7.76
N LYS A 182 22.91 0.89 -7.96
CA LYS A 182 24.08 0.01 -8.16
C LYS A 182 24.99 -0.06 -6.94
N GLN A 183 24.55 0.47 -5.80
CA GLN A 183 25.35 0.57 -4.59
C GLN A 183 24.51 0.25 -3.36
N LYS A 184 25.18 -0.24 -2.32
CA LYS A 184 24.59 -0.35 -1.00
C LYS A 184 24.40 1.02 -0.34
N SER A 185 23.50 1.08 0.63
CA SER A 185 23.07 2.34 1.24
C SER A 185 24.17 3.13 1.93
N GLU A 186 25.21 2.45 2.43
CA GLU A 186 26.33 3.06 3.15
C GLU A 186 27.15 3.96 2.23
N LYS A 187 27.13 3.69 0.91
CA LYS A 187 27.88 4.44 -0.11
C LYS A 187 27.05 5.53 -0.78
N TRP A 188 25.78 5.69 -0.45
CA TRP A 188 24.90 6.66 -1.13
C TRP A 188 25.31 8.11 -0.90
N ILE A 189 25.84 8.43 0.29
CA ILE A 189 26.35 9.77 0.63
C ILE A 189 27.49 10.18 -0.32
N GLU A 190 28.29 9.22 -0.77
CA GLU A 190 29.42 9.46 -1.68
C GLU A 190 28.98 9.72 -3.13
N GLN A 191 27.69 9.52 -3.45
CA GLN A 191 27.18 9.61 -4.83
C GLN A 191 26.75 11.03 -5.26
N SER A 192 26.62 11.95 -4.30
CA SER A 192 26.24 13.34 -4.56
C SER A 192 27.47 14.24 -4.71
N ILE A 193 27.52 14.99 -5.81
CA ILE A 193 28.57 15.98 -6.08
C ILE A 193 28.01 17.41 -5.91
N GLU A 194 26.70 17.57 -6.09
CA GLU A 194 26.00 18.86 -6.07
C GLU A 194 24.94 18.91 -4.96
N PRO A 195 24.57 20.11 -4.46
CA PRO A 195 23.54 20.26 -3.42
C PRO A 195 22.18 19.67 -3.80
N SER A 196 21.82 19.72 -5.09
CA SER A 196 20.58 19.13 -5.64
C SER A 196 20.57 17.60 -5.50
N GLN A 197 21.71 16.95 -5.73
CA GLN A 197 21.90 15.51 -5.59
C GLN A 197 21.92 15.11 -4.11
N GLU A 198 22.56 15.93 -3.27
CA GLU A 198 22.62 15.71 -1.82
C GLU A 198 21.22 15.69 -1.19
N ALA A 199 20.31 16.56 -1.64
CA ALA A 199 18.92 16.58 -1.18
C ALA A 199 18.18 15.26 -1.49
N VAL A 200 18.39 14.68 -2.69
CA VAL A 200 17.80 13.39 -3.07
C VAL A 200 18.36 12.28 -2.18
N VAL A 201 19.69 12.21 -2.01
CA VAL A 201 20.33 11.21 -1.15
C VAL A 201 19.84 11.30 0.30
N LYS A 202 19.73 12.52 0.85
CA LYS A 202 19.19 12.74 2.20
C LYS A 202 17.76 12.22 2.32
N ALA A 203 16.92 12.46 1.33
CA ALA A 203 15.55 11.98 1.35
C ALA A 203 15.45 10.44 1.25
N LEU A 204 16.30 9.81 0.42
CA LEU A 204 16.40 8.34 0.33
C LEU A 204 16.84 7.72 1.68
N LEU A 205 17.85 8.29 2.33
CA LEU A 205 18.33 7.83 3.64
C LEU A 205 17.32 8.11 4.75
N GLY A 206 16.60 9.23 4.67
CA GLY A 206 15.48 9.53 5.56
C GLY A 206 14.38 8.49 5.45
N ALA A 207 14.02 8.08 4.23
CA ALA A 207 13.01 7.05 3.99
C ALA A 207 13.44 5.70 4.55
N ARG A 208 14.70 5.30 4.34
CA ARG A 208 15.30 4.10 4.95
C ARG A 208 15.20 4.12 6.46
N SER A 209 15.61 5.23 7.07
CA SER A 209 15.60 5.38 8.53
C SER A 209 14.18 5.27 9.10
N ALA A 210 13.20 5.91 8.45
CA ALA A 210 11.80 5.82 8.85
C ALA A 210 11.26 4.38 8.72
N MET A 211 11.61 3.65 7.67
CA MET A 211 11.19 2.25 7.50
C MET A 211 11.77 1.33 8.58
N VAL A 212 13.04 1.50 8.93
CA VAL A 212 13.65 0.75 10.04
C VAL A 212 12.94 1.05 11.36
N GLU A 213 12.61 2.33 11.62
CA GLU A 213 11.83 2.73 12.79
C GLU A 213 10.43 2.07 12.80
N ILE A 214 9.72 2.07 11.66
CA ILE A 214 8.42 1.41 11.49
C ILE A 214 8.51 -0.09 11.81
N ARG A 215 9.48 -0.81 11.22
CA ARG A 215 9.68 -2.25 11.48
C ARG A 215 9.94 -2.54 12.95
N ASN A 216 10.83 -1.77 13.57
CA ASN A 216 11.13 -1.91 14.99
C ASN A 216 9.90 -1.71 15.88
N LEU A 217 9.06 -0.71 15.57
CA LEU A 217 7.82 -0.44 16.30
C LEU A 217 6.77 -1.53 16.08
N MET A 218 6.64 -2.04 14.86
CA MET A 218 5.75 -3.16 14.53
C MET A 218 6.18 -4.46 15.21
N HIS A 219 7.48 -4.73 15.27
CA HIS A 219 8.05 -5.86 16.00
C HIS A 219 7.78 -5.75 17.51
N GLN A 220 8.06 -4.61 18.13
CA GLN A 220 7.77 -4.36 19.55
C GLN A 220 6.27 -4.48 19.89
N MET A 221 5.40 -4.02 18.99
CA MET A 221 3.96 -4.23 19.12
C MET A 221 3.60 -5.71 19.08
N GLY A 222 4.23 -6.48 18.19
CA GLY A 222 4.08 -7.93 18.11
C GLY A 222 4.49 -8.64 19.40
N GLU A 223 5.68 -8.32 19.93
CA GLU A 223 6.15 -8.86 21.21
C GLU A 223 5.21 -8.53 22.36
N ALA A 224 4.78 -7.26 22.47
CA ALA A 224 3.88 -6.82 23.53
C ALA A 224 2.49 -7.47 23.43
N ALA A 225 2.02 -7.75 22.21
CA ALA A 225 0.76 -8.44 21.95
C ALA A 225 0.87 -9.98 21.95
N GLY A 226 2.08 -10.54 22.07
CA GLY A 226 2.32 -11.98 22.01
C GLY A 226 1.99 -12.60 20.65
N VAL A 227 2.17 -11.85 19.55
CA VAL A 227 1.91 -12.31 18.19
C VAL A 227 3.05 -11.94 17.24
N PRO A 228 3.39 -12.80 16.25
CA PRO A 228 4.55 -12.59 15.40
C PRO A 228 4.21 -11.67 14.22
N ILE A 229 3.99 -10.37 14.47
CA ILE A 229 3.69 -9.38 13.41
C ILE A 229 4.83 -9.34 12.38
N GLU A 230 6.06 -9.13 12.86
CA GLU A 230 7.28 -9.37 12.10
C GLU A 230 8.08 -10.47 12.83
N PRO A 231 7.92 -11.75 12.45
CA PRO A 231 8.65 -12.87 13.03
C PRO A 231 10.16 -12.77 12.75
N GLU A 232 10.98 -13.37 13.61
CA GLU A 232 12.45 -13.34 13.52
C GLU A 232 13.01 -13.85 12.17
N SER A 233 12.33 -14.81 11.53
CA SER A 233 12.70 -15.26 10.18
C SER A 233 12.49 -14.17 9.13
N GLN A 234 11.39 -13.43 9.20
CA GLN A 234 11.14 -12.29 8.31
C GLN A 234 12.06 -11.12 8.64
N THR A 235 12.36 -10.86 9.91
CA THR A 235 13.35 -9.83 10.30
C THR A 235 14.70 -10.10 9.64
N ARG A 236 15.23 -11.32 9.76
CA ARG A 236 16.52 -11.69 9.13
C ARG A 236 16.48 -11.57 7.61
N LEU A 237 15.39 -12.00 6.97
CA LEU A 237 15.20 -11.87 5.52
C LEU A 237 15.17 -10.40 5.08
N LEU A 238 14.42 -9.56 5.80
CA LEU A 238 14.22 -8.16 5.47
C LEU A 238 15.46 -7.32 5.76
N ASP A 239 16.25 -7.66 6.78
CA ASP A 239 17.54 -7.02 7.05
C ASP A 239 18.55 -7.34 5.95
N ALA A 240 18.63 -8.62 5.54
CA ALA A 240 19.45 -9.01 4.39
C ALA A 240 18.98 -8.33 3.10
N THR A 241 17.66 -8.19 2.90
CA THR A 241 17.08 -7.49 1.74
C THR A 241 17.43 -6.00 1.77
N MET A 242 17.31 -5.34 2.93
CA MET A 242 17.66 -3.94 3.10
C MET A 242 19.14 -3.64 2.84
N ASP A 243 20.04 -4.60 3.08
CA ASP A 243 21.49 -4.49 2.82
C ASP A 243 21.87 -4.71 1.33
N MET A 244 20.91 -5.07 0.47
CA MET A 244 21.17 -5.24 -0.96
C MET A 244 21.32 -3.90 -1.69
N GLU A 245 22.06 -3.94 -2.80
CA GLU A 245 22.23 -2.77 -3.67
C GLU A 245 20.89 -2.28 -4.22
N GLY A 246 20.70 -0.96 -4.20
CA GLY A 246 19.51 -0.32 -4.75
C GLY A 246 18.21 -0.57 -3.98
N VAL A 247 18.21 -1.30 -2.87
CA VAL A 247 17.00 -1.45 -2.05
C VAL A 247 16.80 -0.19 -1.22
N LEU A 248 15.62 0.43 -1.34
CA LEU A 248 15.21 1.58 -0.54
C LEU A 248 14.48 1.15 0.72
N LEU A 249 13.49 0.27 0.61
CA LEU A 249 12.70 -0.21 1.74
C LEU A 249 12.53 -1.71 1.67
N ALA A 250 12.35 -2.35 2.80
CA ALA A 250 11.77 -3.69 2.89
C ALA A 250 10.94 -3.75 4.17
N GLY A 251 9.87 -4.55 4.18
CA GLY A 251 9.01 -4.69 5.34
C GLY A 251 7.98 -5.82 5.21
N VAL A 252 7.16 -5.98 6.25
CA VAL A 252 6.02 -6.89 6.24
C VAL A 252 4.74 -6.08 5.95
N PRO A 253 3.97 -6.40 4.89
CA PRO A 253 2.72 -5.70 4.61
C PRO A 253 1.56 -6.29 5.44
N GLY A 254 0.50 -5.50 5.61
CA GLY A 254 -0.74 -5.97 6.21
C GLY A 254 -0.63 -6.31 7.69
N ALA A 255 -1.26 -7.41 8.11
CA ALA A 255 -1.28 -7.83 9.51
C ALA A 255 0.00 -8.57 9.95
N GLY A 256 0.79 -9.03 8.97
CA GLY A 256 2.04 -9.75 9.16
C GLY A 256 1.90 -11.24 9.40
N GLY A 257 2.82 -11.83 10.16
CA GLY A 257 2.77 -13.26 10.48
C GLY A 257 2.99 -14.17 9.29
N PHE A 258 4.16 -14.03 8.64
CA PHE A 258 4.68 -14.91 7.57
C PHE A 258 3.97 -14.84 6.20
N ASP A 259 2.82 -14.16 6.10
CA ASP A 259 2.00 -14.13 4.88
C ASP A 259 2.77 -13.56 3.67
N ALA A 260 3.41 -12.40 3.84
CA ALA A 260 4.11 -11.73 2.77
C ALA A 260 5.25 -10.85 3.30
N VAL A 261 6.13 -10.44 2.39
CA VAL A 261 7.13 -9.39 2.56
C VAL A 261 7.08 -8.46 1.35
N PHE A 262 7.52 -7.22 1.49
CA PHE A 262 7.68 -6.31 0.36
C PHE A 262 9.06 -5.68 0.35
N ALA A 263 9.48 -5.22 -0.83
CA ALA A 263 10.65 -4.37 -1.01
C ALA A 263 10.32 -3.22 -1.98
N VAL A 264 10.92 -2.06 -1.76
CA VAL A 264 10.93 -0.95 -2.71
C VAL A 264 12.37 -0.77 -3.19
N THR A 265 12.59 -0.88 -4.49
CA THR A 265 13.92 -0.79 -5.12
C THR A 265 14.05 0.42 -6.02
N LEU A 266 15.27 0.91 -6.17
CA LEU A 266 15.65 2.03 -7.05
C LEU A 266 16.02 1.50 -8.44
N GLY A 267 15.51 2.13 -9.50
CA GLY A 267 15.79 1.73 -10.88
C GLY A 267 15.50 0.24 -11.11
N ASP A 268 16.38 -0.42 -11.87
CA ASP A 268 16.19 -1.83 -12.28
C ASP A 268 16.73 -2.87 -11.28
N SER A 269 17.04 -2.46 -10.03
CA SER A 269 17.64 -3.34 -9.01
C SER A 269 16.71 -4.43 -8.47
N GLY A 270 15.40 -4.38 -8.79
CA GLY A 270 14.41 -5.38 -8.35
C GLY A 270 14.73 -6.81 -8.77
N ASN A 271 15.36 -7.02 -9.93
CA ASN A 271 15.74 -8.36 -10.40
C ASN A 271 16.74 -9.06 -9.47
N ASN A 272 17.61 -8.30 -8.80
CA ASN A 272 18.56 -8.87 -7.85
C ASN A 272 17.84 -9.35 -6.59
N VAL A 273 16.87 -8.56 -6.10
CA VAL A 273 16.02 -8.93 -4.96
C VAL A 273 15.21 -10.18 -5.28
N ALA A 274 14.55 -10.24 -6.44
CA ALA A 274 13.77 -11.40 -6.85
C ALA A 274 14.62 -12.69 -6.90
N LYS A 275 15.86 -12.61 -7.41
CA LYS A 275 16.80 -13.75 -7.42
C LYS A 275 17.22 -14.17 -6.01
N ALA A 276 17.52 -13.21 -5.13
CA ALA A 276 17.89 -13.49 -3.74
C ALA A 276 16.73 -14.07 -2.92
N TRP A 277 15.52 -13.57 -3.13
CA TRP A 277 14.30 -14.14 -2.54
C TRP A 277 14.05 -15.56 -3.03
N SER A 278 14.21 -15.82 -4.33
CA SER A 278 14.04 -17.16 -4.90
C SER A 278 15.01 -18.19 -4.29
N SER A 279 16.27 -17.82 -4.02
CA SER A 279 17.22 -18.72 -3.35
C SER A 279 16.90 -19.00 -1.88
N LEU A 280 16.03 -18.18 -1.28
CA LEU A 280 15.51 -18.32 0.09
C LEU A 280 14.08 -18.89 0.12
N ASN A 281 13.59 -19.44 -0.99
CA ASN A 281 12.22 -19.96 -1.16
C ASN A 281 11.12 -18.91 -0.93
N VAL A 282 11.42 -17.64 -1.20
CA VAL A 282 10.43 -16.56 -1.24
C VAL A 282 10.06 -16.31 -2.70
N LEU A 283 8.80 -16.55 -3.05
CA LEU A 283 8.29 -16.33 -4.40
C LEU A 283 8.10 -14.82 -4.61
N ALA A 284 8.93 -14.22 -5.47
CA ALA A 284 8.72 -12.86 -5.92
C ALA A 284 7.52 -12.81 -6.87
N LEU A 285 6.50 -12.05 -6.49
CA LEU A 285 5.31 -11.80 -7.29
C LEU A 285 5.61 -10.68 -8.28
N LEU A 286 5.28 -10.91 -9.56
CA LEU A 286 5.45 -9.94 -10.63
C LEU A 286 4.31 -8.90 -10.60
N VAL A 287 4.26 -8.15 -9.51
CA VAL A 287 3.31 -7.04 -9.31
C VAL A 287 4.05 -5.72 -9.33
N ARG A 288 3.36 -4.66 -9.76
CA ARG A 288 3.85 -3.28 -9.69
C ARG A 288 2.78 -2.43 -9.01
N GLU A 289 3.17 -1.24 -8.55
CA GLU A 289 2.17 -0.26 -8.10
C GLU A 289 1.23 0.08 -9.27
N ASP A 290 -0.07 0.03 -9.01
CA ASP A 290 -1.09 0.57 -9.90
C ASP A 290 -1.76 1.77 -9.23
N PRO A 291 -1.52 3.00 -9.72
CA PRO A 291 -2.08 4.21 -9.12
C PRO A 291 -3.51 4.52 -9.57
N HIS A 292 -4.11 3.79 -10.52
CA HIS A 292 -5.31 4.24 -11.22
C HIS A 292 -6.63 3.91 -10.53
N GLY A 293 -6.65 2.88 -9.66
CA GLY A 293 -7.86 2.39 -9.03
C GLY A 293 -8.84 1.83 -10.06
N VAL A 294 -10.13 2.08 -9.87
CA VAL A 294 -11.16 1.55 -10.78
C VAL A 294 -11.11 2.25 -12.13
N SER A 295 -11.08 1.49 -13.22
CA SER A 295 -11.03 1.98 -14.60
C SER A 295 -11.96 1.20 -15.52
N LEU A 296 -12.38 1.84 -16.61
CA LEU A 296 -12.98 1.15 -17.75
C LEU A 296 -11.87 0.71 -18.69
N GLU A 297 -11.91 -0.56 -19.06
CA GLU A 297 -11.04 -1.12 -20.07
C GLU A 297 -11.76 -1.13 -21.43
N THR A 298 -11.10 -0.64 -22.47
CA THR A 298 -11.66 -0.58 -23.82
C THR A 298 -11.56 -1.91 -24.57
N ALA A 299 -10.73 -2.84 -24.06
CA ALA A 299 -10.51 -4.18 -24.60
C ALA A 299 -10.07 -5.13 -23.48
N ASP A 300 -9.98 -6.43 -23.76
CA ASP A 300 -9.44 -7.41 -22.81
C ASP A 300 -7.94 -7.15 -22.60
N PRO A 301 -7.49 -6.79 -21.39
CA PRO A 301 -6.11 -6.39 -21.13
C PRO A 301 -5.10 -7.52 -21.41
N ARG A 302 -5.56 -8.78 -21.34
CA ARG A 302 -4.74 -9.95 -21.68
C ARG A 302 -4.36 -9.98 -23.16
N THR A 303 -5.15 -9.36 -24.02
CA THR A 303 -4.83 -9.27 -25.46
C THR A 303 -3.74 -8.23 -25.75
N GLU A 304 -3.64 -7.18 -24.94
CA GLU A 304 -2.60 -6.16 -25.07
C GLU A 304 -1.25 -6.61 -24.48
N GLU A 305 -1.25 -7.28 -23.32
CA GLU A 305 -0.02 -7.82 -22.70
C GLU A 305 0.70 -8.84 -23.58
N ILE A 306 -0.03 -9.72 -24.26
CA ILE A 306 0.55 -10.65 -25.24
C ILE A 306 1.23 -9.88 -26.38
N THR A 307 0.59 -8.81 -26.86
CA THR A 307 1.08 -8.02 -27.99
C THR A 307 2.33 -7.18 -27.61
N ALA A 308 2.34 -6.61 -26.41
CA ALA A 308 3.49 -5.85 -25.88
C ALA A 308 4.70 -6.75 -25.57
N THR A 309 4.46 -7.94 -25.01
CA THR A 309 5.52 -8.91 -24.71
C THR A 309 6.11 -9.50 -26.00
N VAL A 310 5.29 -9.76 -27.02
CA VAL A 310 5.76 -10.20 -28.35
C VAL A 310 6.54 -9.09 -29.06
N SER A 311 6.20 -7.82 -28.87
CA SER A 311 6.91 -6.69 -29.47
C SER A 311 8.26 -6.40 -28.79
N ALA A 312 8.43 -6.78 -27.52
CA ALA A 312 9.67 -6.67 -26.76
C ALA A 312 10.67 -7.82 -27.03
N VAL A 313 10.23 -8.92 -27.65
CA VAL A 313 11.11 -9.97 -28.15
C VAL A 313 11.65 -9.54 -29.52
N HIS A 314 12.68 -8.68 -29.51
CA HIS A 314 13.57 -8.59 -30.66
C HIS A 314 14.33 -9.92 -30.77
N ILE A 315 14.02 -10.66 -31.84
CA ILE A 315 14.84 -11.77 -32.31
C ILE A 315 16.09 -11.12 -32.93
N GLU A 316 17.23 -11.22 -32.23
CA GLU A 316 18.54 -11.27 -32.89
C GLU A 316 18.85 -12.71 -33.29
#